data_AF-A0A661EB96-F1
#
_entry.id   AF-A0A661EB96-F1
#
_cell.length_a   1.000
_cell.length_b   1.000
_cell.length_c   1.000
_cell.angle_alpha   90.00
_cell.angle_beta   90.00
_cell.angle_gamma   90.00
#
_symmetry.space_group_name_H-M   'P 1'
#
loop_
_entity.id
_entity.type
_entity.pdbx_description
1 polymer ?
#
loop_
_entity_poly.entity_id
_entity_poly.type
_entity_poly.pdbx_seq_one_letter_code
_entity_poly.pdbx_strand_id
1 'polypeptide(L)' 'MARLAGKVALITGAASGMGREHCLLFAEEGAVTIATDIDAEGLKETLAQVHALGAEG' A
#
# COMPACT_ATOMS: atom_id res chain seq x y z
N MET A 1 18.07 5.26 -7.26
CA MET A 1 16.67 5.55 -7.64
C MET A 1 15.81 4.48 -7.00
N ALA A 2 14.71 4.84 -6.35
CA ALA A 2 13.80 3.86 -5.75
C ALA A 2 13.19 2.98 -6.86
N ARG A 3 13.04 1.68 -6.60
CA ARG A 3 12.77 0.66 -7.64
C ARG A 3 11.43 0.86 -8.35
N LEU A 4 10.45 1.42 -7.65
CA LEU A 4 9.07 1.59 -8.13
C LEU A 4 8.67 3.05 -8.30
N ALA A 5 9.63 3.98 -8.28
CA ALA A 5 9.37 5.40 -8.43
C ALA A 5 8.51 5.69 -9.68
N GLY A 6 7.37 6.36 -9.47
CA GLY A 6 6.43 6.75 -10.52
C GLY A 6 5.59 5.60 -11.11
N LYS A 7 5.55 4.44 -10.44
CA LYS A 7 4.65 3.33 -10.78
C LYS A 7 3.38 3.39 -9.95
N VAL A 8 2.32 2.79 -10.48
CA VAL A 8 1.07 2.53 -9.76
C VAL A 8 0.97 1.02 -9.51
N ALA A 9 0.68 0.62 -8.27
CA ALA A 9 0.56 -0.77 -7.88
C ALA A 9 -0.83 -1.08 -7.30
N LEU A 10 -1.62 -1.90 -7.99
CA LEU A 10 -2.91 -2.42 -7.51
C LEU A 10 -2.68 -3.70 -6.70
N ILE A 11 -3.09 -3.70 -5.44
CA ILE A 11 -2.83 -4.77 -4.48
C ILE A 11 -4.17 -5.28 -3.94
N THR A 12 -4.45 -6.56 -4.15
CA THR A 12 -5.64 -7.26 -3.65
C THR A 12 -5.31 -8.04 -2.38
N GLY A 13 -6.26 -8.18 -1.46
CA GLY A 13 -6.00 -8.82 -0.17
C GLY A 13 -5.16 -7.92 0.75
N ALA A 14 -5.30 -6.61 0.58
CA ALA A 14 -4.44 -5.61 1.20
C ALA A 14 -4.79 -5.28 2.66
N ALA A 15 -5.89 -5.81 3.20
CA ALA A 15 -6.30 -5.49 4.56
C ALA A 15 -5.33 -6.04 5.62
N SER A 16 -4.54 -7.08 5.31
CA SER A 16 -3.63 -7.70 6.27
C SER A 16 -2.51 -8.52 5.59
N GLY A 17 -1.64 -9.13 6.41
CA GLY A 17 -0.64 -10.09 5.98
C GLY A 17 0.25 -9.55 4.86
N MET A 18 0.55 -10.40 3.87
CA MET A 18 1.42 -10.04 2.75
C MET A 18 0.87 -8.89 1.90
N GLY A 19 -0.45 -8.78 1.73
CA GLY A 19 -1.03 -7.68 0.95
C GLY A 19 -0.74 -6.32 1.59
N ARG A 20 -0.86 -6.23 2.92
CA ARG A 20 -0.46 -5.03 3.68
C ARG A 20 1.04 -4.75 3.53
N GLU A 21 1.89 -5.75 3.76
CA GLU A 21 3.34 -5.58 3.65
C GLU A 21 3.77 -5.14 2.23
N HIS A 22 3.11 -5.65 1.18
CA HIS A 22 3.35 -5.19 -0.18
C HIS A 22 2.97 -3.72 -0.38
N CYS A 23 1.86 -3.24 0.23
CA CYS A 23 1.48 -1.83 0.15
C CYS A 23 2.57 -0.95 0.77
N LEU A 24 3.04 -1.31 1.97
CA LEU A 24 4.07 -0.56 2.68
C LEU A 24 5.39 -0.55 1.91
N LEU A 25 5.89 -1.73 1.52
CA LEU A 25 7.15 -1.84 0.80
C LEU A 25 7.11 -1.11 -0.55
N PHE A 26 5.98 -1.18 -1.27
CA PHE A 26 5.88 -0.52 -2.57
C PHE A 26 5.76 0.99 -2.44
N ALA A 27 5.06 1.46 -1.41
CA ALA A 27 5.01 2.86 -1.03
C ALA A 27 6.40 3.41 -0.68
N GLU A 28 7.19 2.69 0.12
CA GLU A 28 8.58 3.06 0.44
C GLU A 28 9.47 3.14 -0.82
N GLU A 29 9.22 2.27 -1.80
CA GLU A 29 9.91 2.26 -3.10
C GLU A 29 9.37 3.31 -4.10
N GLY A 30 8.47 4.20 -3.66
CA GLY A 30 7.98 5.35 -4.41
C GLY A 30 6.84 5.05 -5.39
N ALA A 31 6.13 3.94 -5.21
CA ALA A 31 4.91 3.66 -5.94
C ALA A 31 3.72 4.39 -5.33
N VAL A 32 2.73 4.73 -6.17
CA VAL A 32 1.37 5.00 -5.72
C VAL A 32 0.67 3.66 -5.57
N THR A 33 0.14 3.38 -4.39
CA THR A 33 -0.52 2.08 -4.11
C THR A 33 -2.03 2.20 -4.21
N ILE A 34 -2.71 1.18 -4.73
CA ILE A 34 -4.17 1.07 -4.71
C ILE A 34 -4.49 -0.22 -3.97
N ALA A 35 -4.97 -0.09 -2.74
CA ALA A 35 -5.29 -1.23 -1.88
C ALA A 35 -6.75 -1.65 -2.06
N THR A 36 -6.98 -2.96 -2.18
CA THR A 36 -8.34 -3.54 -2.28
C THR A 36 -8.47 -4.78 -1.40
N ASP A 37 -9.60 -4.87 -0.70
CA ASP A 37 -9.96 -6.00 0.16
C ASP A 37 -11.47 -5.97 0.45
N ILE A 38 -12.02 -7.09 0.91
CA ILE A 38 -13.39 -7.16 1.44
C ILE A 38 -13.48 -6.61 2.87
N ASP A 39 -12.38 -6.68 3.63
CA ASP A 39 -12.29 -6.10 4.97
C ASP A 39 -11.95 -4.61 4.90
N ALA A 40 -12.99 -3.77 5.01
CA ALA A 40 -12.85 -2.33 4.95
C ALA A 40 -12.09 -1.72 6.15
N GLU A 41 -12.17 -2.31 7.35
CA GLU A 41 -11.46 -1.78 8.51
C GLU A 41 -9.98 -2.11 8.45
N GLY A 42 -9.63 -3.34 8.09
CA GLY A 42 -8.24 -3.70 7.83
C GLY A 42 -7.63 -2.89 6.68
N LEU A 43 -8.42 -2.53 5.66
CA LEU A 43 -7.97 -1.64 4.58
C LEU A 43 -7.66 -0.22 5.10
N LYS A 44 -8.49 0.33 5.98
CA LYS A 44 -8.23 1.64 6.61
C LYS A 44 -6.95 1.64 7.43
N GLU A 45 -6.68 0.56 8.16
CA GLU A 45 -5.41 0.41 8.89
C GLU A 45 -4.21 0.39 7.94
N THR A 46 -4.28 -0.38 6.86
CA THR A 46 -3.22 -0.42 5.84
C THR A 46 -2.99 0.96 5.22
N LEU A 47 -4.07 1.67 4.84
CA LEU A 47 -3.97 3.03 4.29
C LEU A 47 -3.36 4.02 5.27
N ALA A 48 -3.75 3.97 6.55
CA ALA A 48 -3.16 4.82 7.58
C ALA A 48 -1.65 4.58 7.71
N GLN A 49 -1.19 3.34 7.59
CA GLN A 49 0.23 3.00 7.62
C GLN A 49 0.96 3.49 6.35
N VAL A 50 0.37 3.34 5.16
CA VAL A 50 0.92 3.90 3.91
C VAL A 50 1.04 5.43 4.00
N HIS A 51 0.02 6.12 4.48
CA HIS A 51 0.04 7.59 4.65
C HIS A 51 1.06 8.04 5.70
N ALA A 52 1.28 7.24 6.76
CA ALA A 52 2.31 7.52 7.75
C ALA A 52 3.74 7.47 7.17
N LEU A 53 3.94 6.79 6.04
CA LEU A 53 5.19 6.79 5.26
C LEU A 53 5.33 8.03 4.35
N GLY A 54 4.31 8.90 4.30
CA GLY A 54 4.25 10.04 3.39
C GLY A 54 3.95 9.66 1.94
N ALA A 55 3.53 8.42 1.69
CA ALA A 55 3.19 7.91 0.38
C ALA A 55 1.69 8.05 0.07
N GLU A 56 1.36 8.03 -1.22
CA GLU A 56 -0.01 8.13 -1.72
C GLU A 56 -0.61 6.73 -1.93
N GLY A 57 -1.85 6.54 -1.46
CA GLY A 57 -2.64 5.34 -1.70
C GLY A 57 -4.06 5.40 -1.17
#